data_AF-A0A925WX99-F1
#
_entry.id   AF-A0A925WX99-F1
#
_cell.length_a   1.000
_cell.length_b   1.000
_cell.length_c   1.000
_cell.angle_alpha   90.00
_cell.angle_beta   90.00
_cell.angle_gamma   90.00
#
_symmetry.space_group_name_H-M   'P 1'
#
loop_
_entity.id
_entity.type
_entity.pdbx_description
1 polymer ?
#
loop_
_entity_poly.entity_id
_entity_poly.type
_entity_poly.pdbx_seq_one_letter_code
_entity_poly.pdbx_strand_id
1 'polypeptide(L)'
;MNKASANSQDLFLNQVRKENIPVTVYLINSVQLRGHVRGFDTFTILLESPGRPTQLVYKSAVTSIVPMRPVRLHDPSADAARAGGLSSESGDESAAEAAVTA
;
A
#
# COMPACT_ATOMS: atom_id res chain seq x y z
N MET A 1 18.86 15.05 5.62
CA MET A 1 17.67 14.30 6.08
C MET A 1 16.94 13.77 4.84
N ASN A 2 17.29 12.58 4.35
CA ASN A 2 16.61 12.03 3.17
C ASN A 2 15.20 11.65 3.57
N LYS A 3 14.22 12.36 3.00
CA LYS A 3 12.80 12.03 3.09
C LYS A 3 12.67 10.61 2.54
N ALA A 4 12.55 9.62 3.42
CA ALA A 4 12.42 8.23 3.03
C ALA A 4 11.10 8.12 2.27
N SER A 5 11.16 8.24 0.94
CA SER A 5 10.10 7.81 0.05
C SER A 5 9.77 6.39 0.47
N ALA A 6 8.58 6.19 1.05
CA ALA A 6 8.21 4.89 1.59
C ALA A 6 8.38 3.86 0.47
N ASN A 7 9.28 2.89 0.68
CA ASN A 7 9.64 1.93 -0.36
C ASN A 7 8.39 1.12 -0.72
N SER A 8 7.84 1.37 -1.91
CA SER A 8 6.57 0.77 -2.36
C SER A 8 6.65 -0.77 -2.39
N GLN A 9 7.85 -1.32 -2.62
CA GLN A 9 8.09 -2.75 -2.53
C GLN A 9 7.88 -3.26 -1.10
N ASP A 10 8.51 -2.62 -0.11
CA ASP A 10 8.41 -3.03 1.29
C ASP A 10 7.00 -2.81 1.83
N LEU A 11 6.34 -1.71 1.43
CA LEU A 11 4.94 -1.46 1.76
C LEU A 11 4.04 -2.57 1.20
N PHE A 12 4.19 -2.92 -0.08
CA PHE A 12 3.42 -3.97 -0.71
C PHE A 12 3.64 -5.34 -0.05
N LEU A 13 4.90 -5.75 0.12
CA LEU A 13 5.26 -7.04 0.73
C LEU A 13 4.82 -7.12 2.19
N ASN A 14 4.92 -6.01 2.95
CA ASN A 14 4.40 -5.94 4.31
C ASN A 14 2.88 -6.07 4.35
N GLN A 15 2.16 -5.42 3.43
CA GLN A 15 0.71 -5.46 3.42
C GLN A 15 0.17 -6.85 3.12
N VAL A 16 0.69 -7.51 2.07
CA VAL A 16 0.28 -8.89 1.74
C VAL A 16 0.64 -9.87 2.85
N ARG A 17 1.77 -9.67 3.54
CA ARG A 17 2.16 -10.48 4.71
C ARG A 17 1.21 -10.27 5.90
N LYS A 18 0.98 -9.01 6.29
CA LYS A 18 0.17 -8.66 7.48
C LYS A 18 -1.27 -9.13 7.34
N GLU A 19 -1.87 -8.93 6.18
CA GLU A 19 -3.26 -9.33 5.96
C GLU A 19 -3.42 -10.77 5.43
N ASN A 20 -2.34 -11.54 5.44
CA ASN A 20 -2.31 -12.93 4.96
C ASN A 20 -2.96 -13.09 3.58
N ILE A 21 -2.57 -12.22 2.64
CA ILE A 21 -3.11 -12.22 1.27
C ILE A 21 -2.41 -13.33 0.49
N PRO A 22 -3.14 -14.27 -0.11
CA PRO A 22 -2.52 -15.23 -1.01
C PRO A 22 -1.99 -14.50 -2.25
N VAL A 23 -0.78 -14.85 -2.68
CA VAL A 23 -0.11 -14.28 -3.84
C VAL A 23 0.27 -15.36 -4.83
N THR A 24 0.33 -14.99 -6.11
CA THR A 24 1.01 -15.74 -7.15
C THR A 24 2.31 -15.03 -7.50
N VAL A 25 3.43 -15.74 -7.38
CA VAL A 25 4.77 -15.27 -7.72
C VAL A 25 5.16 -15.89 -9.05
N TYR A 26 5.41 -15.07 -10.05
CA TYR A 26 5.90 -15.51 -11.36
C TYR A 26 7.41 -15.41 -11.38
N LEU A 27 8.07 -16.47 -11.83
CA LEU A 27 9.51 -16.54 -11.96
C LEU A 27 9.97 -16.26 -13.40
N ILE A 28 11.25 -15.94 -13.56
CA ILE A 28 11.88 -15.69 -14.87
C ILE A 28 11.78 -16.87 -15.83
N ASN A 29 11.73 -18.09 -15.31
CA ASN A 29 11.57 -19.32 -16.09
C ASN A 29 10.09 -19.67 -16.34
N SER A 30 9.17 -18.71 -16.15
CA SER A 30 7.72 -18.89 -16.32
C SER A 30 7.05 -19.88 -15.36
N VAL A 31 7.77 -20.36 -14.33
CA VAL A 31 7.16 -21.12 -13.23
C VAL A 31 6.37 -20.16 -12.33
N GLN A 32 5.21 -20.62 -11.86
CA GLN A 32 4.41 -19.90 -10.87
C GLN A 32 4.46 -20.60 -9.51
N LEU A 33 4.68 -19.82 -8.47
CA LEU A 33 4.54 -20.25 -7.07
C LEU A 33 3.30 -19.59 -6.47
N ARG A 34 2.54 -20.33 -5.67
CA ARG A 34 1.33 -19.83 -5.01
C ARG A 34 1.45 -20.04 -3.52
N GLY A 35 1.13 -19.02 -2.73
CA GLY A 35 1.24 -19.12 -1.28
C GLY A 35 1.02 -17.79 -0.58
N HIS A 36 1.46 -17.71 0.67
CA HIS A 36 1.41 -16.51 1.49
C HIS A 36 2.83 -16.06 1.81
N VAL A 37 3.06 -14.75 1.77
CA VAL A 37 4.34 -14.19 2.21
C VAL A 37 4.40 -14.27 3.73
N ARG A 38 5.40 -14.98 4.27
CA ARG A 38 5.65 -15.05 5.72
C ARG A 38 6.72 -14.08 6.20
N GLY A 39 7.69 -13.80 5.34
CA GLY A 39 8.77 -12.88 5.62
C GLY A 39 9.45 -12.45 4.33
N PHE A 40 10.24 -11.40 4.40
CA PHE A 40 11.07 -10.94 3.31
C PHE A 40 12.22 -10.10 3.87
N ASP A 41 13.30 -10.02 3.11
CA ASP A 41 14.42 -9.12 3.36
C ASP A 41 14.74 -8.35 2.08
N THR A 42 15.92 -7.75 2.01
CA THR A 42 16.41 -7.02 0.83
C THR A 42 16.40 -7.86 -0.45
N PHE A 43 16.72 -9.16 -0.38
CA PHE A 43 16.97 -10.03 -1.53
C PHE A 43 16.03 -11.24 -1.64
N THR A 44 15.30 -11.59 -0.58
CA THR A 44 14.54 -12.82 -0.48
C THR A 44 13.11 -12.62 0.02
N ILE A 45 12.26 -13.58 -0.30
CA ILE A 45 10.86 -13.70 0.14
C ILE A 45 10.64 -15.12 0.63
N LEU A 46 10.12 -15.27 1.84
CA LEU A 46 9.67 -16.55 2.38
C LEU A 46 8.21 -16.78 2.00
N LEU A 47 7.97 -17.81 1.18
CA LEU A 47 6.65 -18.18 0.69
C LEU A 47 6.18 -19.47 1.35
N GLU A 48 5.00 -19.44 1.95
CA GLU A 48 4.37 -20.61 2.58
C GLU A 48 3.16 -21.07 1.77
N SER A 49 3.07 -22.37 1.52
CA SER A 49 1.93 -23.00 0.84
C SER A 49 1.41 -24.16 1.71
N PRO A 50 0.08 -24.38 1.78
CA PRO A 50 -0.47 -25.49 2.56
C PRO A 50 0.11 -26.84 2.15
N GLY A 51 0.53 -27.65 3.14
CA GLY A 51 1.07 -28.99 2.92
C GLY A 51 2.44 -29.03 2.22
N ARG A 52 3.13 -27.90 2.11
CA ARG A 52 4.49 -27.82 1.54
C ARG A 52 5.44 -27.14 2.52
N PRO A 53 6.74 -27.50 2.50
CA PRO A 53 7.75 -26.74 3.23
C PRO A 53 7.79 -25.29 2.77
N THR A 54 8.13 -24.39 3.70
CA THR A 54 8.38 -22.98 3.40
C THR A 54 9.51 -22.85 2.39
N GLN A 55 9.28 -22.06 1.35
CA GLN A 55 10.23 -21.84 0.26
C GLN A 55 10.90 -20.49 0.43
N LEU A 56 12.23 -20.45 0.32
CA LEU A 56 12.99 -19.21 0.19
C LEU A 56 13.10 -18.86 -1.30
N VAL A 57 12.53 -17.72 -1.70
CA VAL A 57 12.50 -17.25 -3.08
C VAL A 57 13.41 -16.04 -3.21
N TYR A 58 14.41 -16.11 -4.10
CA TYR A 58 15.27 -14.96 -4.42
C TYR A 58 14.56 -13.99 -5.35
N LYS A 59 14.58 -12.69 -5.02
CA LYS A 59 13.95 -11.62 -5.81
C LYS A 59 14.51 -11.52 -7.23
N SER A 60 15.78 -11.87 -7.45
CA SER A 60 16.40 -11.89 -8.79
C SER A 60 15.76 -12.91 -9.74
N ALA A 61 15.07 -13.93 -9.20
CA ALA A 61 14.35 -14.91 -9.98
C ALA A 61 12.87 -14.55 -10.18
N VAL A 62 12.36 -13.49 -9.55
CA VAL A 62 10.96 -13.09 -9.60
C VAL A 62 10.75 -12.05 -10.70
N THR A 63 9.74 -12.27 -11.55
CA THR A 63 9.30 -11.27 -12.56
C THR A 63 8.16 -10.43 -12.03
N SER A 64 7.19 -11.03 -11.35
CA SER A 64 6.04 -10.31 -10.79
C SER A 64 5.41 -11.05 -9.60
N ILE A 65 4.72 -10.29 -8.74
CA ILE A 65 3.94 -10.81 -7.61
C ILE A 65 2.54 -10.24 -7.72
N VAL A 66 1.55 -11.12 -7.86
CA VAL A 66 0.14 -10.75 -8.05
C VAL A 66 -0.67 -11.19 -6.84
N PRO A 67 -1.33 -10.28 -6.12
CA PRO A 67 -2.18 -10.64 -4.98
C PRO A 67 -3.53 -11.15 -5.48
N MET A 68 -4.11 -12.14 -4.78
CA MET A 68 -5.44 -12.70 -5.12
C MET A 68 -6.60 -11.74 -4.84
N ARG A 69 -6.35 -10.66 -4.09
CA ARG A 69 -7.31 -9.58 -3.84
C ARG A 69 -6.60 -8.23 -3.83
N PRO A 70 -7.32 -7.11 -4.10
CA PRO A 70 -6.74 -5.78 -4.07
C PRO A 70 -6.03 -5.47 -2.75
N VAL A 71 -4.86 -4.84 -2.85
CA VAL A 71 -4.04 -4.43 -1.71
C VAL A 71 -4.21 -2.93 -1.52
N ARG A 72 -4.68 -2.50 -0.34
CA ARG A 72 -4.75 -1.07 0.00
C ARG A 72 -3.38 -0.62 0.50
N LEU A 73 -2.65 0.10 -0.36
CA LEU A 73 -1.38 0.71 0.01
C LEU A 73 -1.67 2.05 0.69
N HIS A 74 -1.81 2.05 2.02
CA HIS A 74 -1.86 3.30 2.78
C HIS A 74 -0.45 3.89 2.83
N ASP A 75 -0.26 5.03 2.18
CA ASP A 75 0.92 5.86 2.38
C ASP A 75 0.61 6.90 3.47
N PRO A 76 1.06 6.69 4.72
CA PRO A 76 0.81 7.65 5.79
C PRO A 76 1.43 9.03 5.51
N SER A 77 2.39 9.13 4.58
CA SER A 77 2.95 10.41 4.15
C SER A 77 2.04 11.18 3.19
N ALA A 78 1.17 10.48 2.45
CA ALA A 78 0.18 11.10 1.56
C ALA A 78 -1.04 11.64 2.33
N ASP A 79 -1.44 10.95 3.40
CA ASP A 79 -2.55 11.41 4.27
C ASP A 79 -2.16 12.64 5.09
N ALA A 80 -0.91 12.73 5.56
CA ALA A 80 -0.39 13.94 6.23
C ALA A 80 -0.33 15.17 5.31
N ALA A 81 -0.10 14.98 4.01
CA ALA A 81 -0.13 16.06 3.02
C ALA A 81 -1.56 16.54 2.70
N ARG A 82 -2.58 15.66 2.83
CA ARG A 82 -3.99 16.00 2.62
C ARG A 82 -4.66 16.62 3.84
N ALA A 83 -4.22 16.27 5.06
CA ALA A 83 -4.75 16.84 6.30
C ALA A 83 -4.35 18.32 6.52
N GLY A 84 -3.34 18.84 5.80
CA GLY A 84 -2.91 20.24 5.88
C GLY A 84 -3.66 21.22 4.96
N GLY A 85 -4.68 20.77 4.22
CA GLY A 85 -5.37 21.57 3.20
C GLY A 85 -6.79 22.03 3.55
N LEU A 86 -7.31 21.75 4.75
CA LEU A 86 -8.65 22.17 5.17
C LEU A 86 -8.58 23.31 6.20
N SER A 87 -8.25 24.51 5.73
CA SER A 87 -8.60 25.74 6.44
C SER A 87 -8.76 26.88 5.44
N SER A 88 -9.96 27.05 4.85
CA SER A 88 -10.57 28.35 4.52
C SER A 88 -11.68 28.23 3.46
N GLU A 89 -12.88 27.76 3.83
CA GLU A 89 -14.11 28.15 3.12
C GLU A 89 -15.27 28.21 4.12
N SER A 90 -15.47 29.39 4.71
CA SER A 90 -16.77 29.84 5.19
C SER A 90 -16.87 31.34 4.90
N GLY A 91 -17.16 31.66 3.65
CA GLY A 91 -17.76 32.94 3.30
C GLY A 91 -19.25 32.87 3.63
N ASP A 92 -19.73 33.80 4.45
CA ASP A 92 -21.12 34.21 4.41
C ASP A 92 -21.12 35.75 4.46
N GLU A 93 -21.08 36.36 3.28
CA GLU A 93 -21.47 37.75 3.06
C GLU A 93 -22.99 37.79 2.91
N SER A 94 -23.67 38.55 3.78
CA SER A 94 -24.78 39.47 3.45
C SER A 94 -25.79 39.59 4.58
N ALA A 95 -25.60 40.61 5.42
CA ALA A 95 -26.70 41.25 6.14
C ALA A 95 -26.53 42.76 5.97
N ALA A 96 -26.92 43.25 4.80
CA ALA A 96 -27.05 44.67 4.51
C ALA A 96 -28.38 45.21 5.06
N GLU A 97 -28.30 46.45 5.55
CA GLU A 97 -29.38 47.32 6.01
C GLU A 97 -30.61 47.34 5.08
N ALA A 98 -31.81 47.36 5.67
CA ALA A 98 -32.88 48.30 5.34
C ALA A 98 -34.12 48.03 6.22
N ALA A 99 -34.30 48.80 7.29
CA ALA A 99 -35.57 48.93 7.97
C ALA A 99 -35.82 50.41 8.33
N VAL A 100 -36.29 51.17 7.34
CA VAL A 100 -36.98 52.45 7.51
C VAL A 100 -38.19 52.45 6.57
N THR A 101 -39.36 52.76 7.13
CA THR A 101 -40.68 53.03 6.51
C THR A 101 -41.68 51.87 6.45
N ALA A 102 -42.50 51.76 7.49
CA ALA A 102 -43.96 51.93 7.43
C ALA A 102 -44.51 52.11 8.85
#